data_AF-A0A7S3U601-F1
#
_entry.id   AF-A0A7S3U601-F1
#
_cell.length_a   1.000
_cell.length_b   1.000
_cell.length_c   1.000
_cell.angle_alpha   90.00
_cell.angle_beta   90.00
_cell.angle_gamma   90.00
#
_symmetry.space_group_name_H-M   'P 1'
#
loop_
_entity.id
_entity.type
_entity.pdbx_description
1 polymer ?
#
loop_
_entity_poly.entity_id
_entity_poly.type
_entity_poly.pdbx_seq_one_letter_code
_entity_poly.pdbx_strand_id
1 'polypeptide(L)'
;VSREAKELIVSGIHFLVQGQMQGIKAGWKTVFRILHSAAQDHENKTVPTAAFAVVERVAEDKDRLFADGFFRDAVRTLQAFGQCKASQQISLQAIKYLLQGAAHLA
;
A
#
# COMPACT_ATOMS: atom_id res chain seq x y z
N VAL A 1 -6.17 -8.58 16.34
CA VAL A 1 -5.57 -9.52 15.36
C VAL A 1 -4.15 -9.79 15.83
N SER A 2 -3.72 -11.05 15.92
CA SER A 2 -2.35 -11.37 16.35
C SER A 2 -1.32 -10.92 15.30
N ARG A 3 -0.05 -10.83 15.70
CA ARG A 3 1.05 -10.44 14.81
C ARG A 3 1.14 -11.37 13.60
N GLU A 4 1.07 -12.68 13.84
CA GLU A 4 1.19 -13.73 12.84
C GLU A 4 0.04 -13.63 11.83
N ALA A 5 -1.18 -13.35 12.31
CA ALA A 5 -2.33 -13.16 11.44
C ALA A 5 -2.18 -11.92 10.53
N LYS A 6 -1.61 -10.82 11.04
CA LYS A 6 -1.33 -9.62 10.21
C LYS A 6 -0.29 -9.93 9.13
N GLU A 7 0.80 -10.61 9.48
CA GLU A 7 1.85 -11.02 8.54
C GLU A 7 1.31 -11.96 7.45
N LEU A 8 0.47 -12.95 7.82
CA LEU A 8 -0.19 -13.85 6.88
C LEU A 8 -1.13 -13.10 5.92
N ILE A 9 -1.94 -12.16 6.43
CA ILE A 9 -2.84 -11.35 5.60
C ILE A 9 -2.05 -10.53 4.58
N VAL A 10 -0.99 -9.84 5.02
CA VAL A 10 -0.15 -9.02 4.12
C VAL A 10 0.56 -9.89 3.09
N SER A 11 1.09 -11.05 3.50
CA SER A 11 1.73 -12.01 2.59
C SER A 11 0.75 -12.54 1.55
N GLY A 12 -0.48 -12.86 1.95
CA GLY A 12 -1.54 -13.29 1.03
C GLY A 12 -1.86 -12.22 -0.03
N ILE A 13 -1.94 -10.96 0.37
CA ILE A 13 -2.13 -9.84 -0.57
C ILE A 13 -0.94 -9.70 -1.50
N HIS A 14 0.29 -9.82 -0.98
CA HIS A 14 1.49 -9.79 -1.81
C HIS A 14 1.44 -10.85 -2.91
N PHE A 15 1.06 -12.09 -2.59
CA PHE A 15 0.91 -13.14 -3.60
C PHE A 15 -0.22 -12.85 -4.62
N LEU A 16 -1.35 -12.32 -4.16
CA LEU A 16 -2.46 -11.94 -5.06
C LEU A 16 -2.04 -10.86 -6.05
N VAL A 17 -1.34 -9.83 -5.58
CA VAL A 17 -0.82 -8.76 -6.43
C VAL A 17 0.25 -9.32 -7.36
N GLN A 18 1.24 -10.09 -6.89
CA GLN A 18 2.29 -10.63 -7.76
C GLN A 18 1.75 -11.60 -8.84
N GLY A 19 0.80 -12.46 -8.49
CA GLY A 19 0.32 -13.51 -9.39
C GLY A 19 -0.84 -13.10 -10.30
N GLN A 20 -1.68 -12.15 -9.88
CA GLN A 20 -2.96 -11.87 -10.57
C GLN A 20 -3.43 -10.40 -10.42
N MET A 21 -2.57 -9.39 -10.61
CA MET A 21 -3.00 -7.98 -10.56
C MET A 21 -4.23 -7.71 -11.44
N GLN A 22 -4.27 -8.29 -12.65
CA GLN A 22 -5.40 -8.09 -13.58
C GLN A 22 -6.70 -8.79 -13.13
N GLY A 23 -6.61 -9.81 -12.26
CA GLY A 23 -7.77 -10.51 -11.69
C GLY A 23 -8.49 -9.70 -10.60
N ILE A 24 -7.83 -8.72 -9.99
CA ILE A 24 -8.42 -7.86 -8.96
C ILE A 24 -9.25 -6.78 -9.67
N LYS A 25 -10.55 -7.04 -9.84
CA LYS A 25 -11.48 -6.09 -10.50
C LYS A 25 -12.03 -5.04 -9.53
N ALA A 26 -12.64 -5.48 -8.42
CA ALA A 26 -13.29 -4.59 -7.44
C ALA A 26 -12.62 -4.57 -6.05
N GLY A 27 -11.59 -5.40 -5.83
CA GLY A 27 -10.98 -5.62 -4.51
C GLY A 27 -10.00 -4.52 -4.04
N TRP A 28 -9.65 -3.56 -4.91
CA TRP A 28 -8.57 -2.61 -4.64
C TRP A 28 -8.80 -1.73 -3.41
N LYS A 29 -10.04 -1.27 -3.16
CA LYS A 29 -10.37 -0.51 -1.94
C LYS A 29 -10.04 -1.29 -0.67
N THR A 30 -10.38 -2.58 -0.65
CA THR A 30 -10.09 -3.47 0.47
C THR A 30 -8.59 -3.68 0.62
N VAL A 31 -7.88 -3.89 -0.49
CA VAL A 31 -6.41 -4.01 -0.51
C VAL A 31 -5.78 -2.76 0.12
N PHE A 32 -6.11 -1.56 -0.35
CA PHE A 32 -5.58 -0.31 0.21
C PHE A 32 -5.94 -0.12 1.68
N ARG A 33 -7.16 -0.45 2.12
CA ARG A 33 -7.51 -0.41 3.54
C ARG A 33 -6.65 -1.34 4.40
N ILE A 34 -6.36 -2.55 3.94
CA ILE A 34 -5.50 -3.48 4.67
C ILE A 34 -4.07 -2.93 4.73
N LEU A 35 -3.55 -2.41 3.61
CA LEU A 35 -2.23 -1.80 3.55
C LEU A 35 -2.13 -0.56 4.46
N HIS A 36 -3.19 0.27 4.52
CA HIS A 36 -3.27 1.41 5.42
C HIS A 36 -3.20 0.97 6.90
N SER A 37 -3.96 -0.06 7.29
CA SER A 37 -3.89 -0.61 8.64
C SER A 37 -2.52 -1.23 8.95
N ALA A 38 -1.87 -1.86 7.97
CA ALA A 38 -0.52 -2.40 8.12
C ALA A 38 0.53 -1.29 8.30
N ALA A 39 0.38 -0.14 7.62
CA ALA A 39 1.26 1.03 7.78
C ALA A 39 1.23 1.63 9.19
N GLN A 40 0.09 1.50 9.89
CA GLN A 40 -0.14 1.97 11.25
C GLN A 40 0.33 0.99 12.32
N ASP A 41 0.85 -0.18 11.95
CA ASP A 41 1.41 -1.11 12.94
C ASP A 41 2.74 -0.58 13.48
N HIS A 42 2.70 -0.05 14.70
CA HIS A 42 3.86 0.52 15.40
C HIS A 42 4.64 -0.51 16.22
N GLU A 43 4.06 -1.68 16.48
CA GLU A 43 4.65 -2.73 17.31
C GLU A 43 5.58 -3.64 16.49
N ASN A 44 5.33 -3.74 15.18
CA ASN A 44 6.08 -4.60 14.27
C ASN A 44 6.57 -3.84 13.03
N LYS A 45 7.88 -3.83 12.78
CA LYS A 45 8.46 -3.21 11.56
C LYS A 45 8.34 -4.10 10.31
N THR A 46 8.15 -5.40 10.47
CA THR A 46 8.08 -6.37 9.37
C THR A 46 6.78 -6.23 8.58
N VAL A 47 5.64 -6.09 9.25
CA VAL A 47 4.31 -5.91 8.64
C VAL A 47 4.26 -4.68 7.70
N PRO A 48 4.58 -3.45 8.15
CA PRO A 48 4.58 -2.28 7.28
C PRO A 48 5.61 -2.41 6.15
N THR A 49 6.77 -3.01 6.39
CA THR A 49 7.77 -3.24 5.34
C THR A 49 7.25 -4.18 4.24
N ALA A 50 6.67 -5.31 4.62
CA ALA A 50 6.07 -6.26 3.67
C ALA A 50 4.87 -5.65 2.93
N ALA A 51 4.04 -4.87 3.62
CA ALA A 51 2.92 -4.17 3.02
C ALA A 51 3.39 -3.11 2.02
N PHE A 52 4.50 -2.42 2.30
CA PHE A 52 5.04 -1.43 1.37
C PHE A 52 5.57 -2.04 0.07
N ALA A 53 6.15 -3.24 0.11
CA ALA A 53 6.55 -3.96 -1.11
C ALA A 53 5.36 -4.20 -2.07
N VAL A 54 4.15 -4.40 -1.51
CA VAL A 54 2.91 -4.47 -2.32
C VAL A 54 2.60 -3.13 -2.97
N VAL A 55 2.73 -2.03 -2.21
CA VAL A 55 2.54 -0.66 -2.75
C VAL A 55 3.51 -0.39 -3.89
N GLU A 56 4.79 -0.73 -3.73
CA GLU A 56 5.80 -0.56 -4.78
C GLU A 56 5.47 -1.36 -6.03
N ARG A 57 5.02 -2.61 -5.87
CA ARG A 57 4.59 -3.43 -7.01
C ARG A 57 3.40 -2.81 -7.74
N VAL A 58 2.42 -2.27 -7.01
CA VAL A 58 1.28 -1.58 -7.64
C VAL A 58 1.72 -0.28 -8.30
N ALA A 59 2.71 0.42 -7.74
CA ALA A 59 3.22 1.68 -8.27
C ALA A 59 3.98 1.54 -9.61
N GLU A 60 4.37 0.32 -10.00
CA GLU A 60 4.89 0.03 -11.35
C GLU A 60 3.86 0.33 -12.44
N ASP A 61 2.56 0.22 -12.12
CA ASP A 61 1.43 0.61 -12.96
C ASP A 61 0.76 1.85 -12.34
N LYS A 62 1.26 3.03 -12.74
CA LYS A 62 0.81 4.31 -12.15
C LYS A 62 -0.68 4.57 -12.35
N ASP A 63 -1.22 4.24 -13.51
CA ASP A 63 -2.64 4.43 -13.83
C ASP A 63 -3.50 3.56 -12.91
N ARG A 64 -3.00 2.38 -12.53
CA ARG A 64 -3.63 1.56 -11.51
C ARG A 64 -3.48 2.13 -10.11
N LEU A 65 -2.31 2.55 -9.67
CA LEU A 65 -2.14 3.13 -8.32
C LEU A 65 -3.08 4.32 -8.09
N PHE A 66 -3.32 5.13 -9.11
CA PHE A 66 -4.13 6.34 -9.05
C PHE A 66 -5.48 6.24 -9.77
N ALA A 67 -6.01 5.05 -9.98
CA ALA A 67 -7.31 4.91 -10.65
C ALA A 67 -8.45 5.58 -9.84
N ASP A 68 -9.33 6.31 -10.54
CA ASP A 68 -10.43 7.09 -9.95
C ASP A 68 -11.28 6.33 -8.94
N GLY A 69 -11.52 5.04 -9.20
CA GLY A 69 -12.35 4.18 -8.36
C GLY A 69 -11.86 4.05 -6.92
N PHE A 70 -10.56 4.24 -6.65
CA PHE A 70 -9.94 4.06 -5.33
C PHE A 70 -8.78 5.02 -5.04
N PHE A 71 -8.63 6.10 -5.84
CA PHE A 71 -7.60 7.13 -5.65
C PHE A 71 -7.52 7.64 -4.20
N ARG A 72 -8.67 7.91 -3.57
CA ARG A 72 -8.75 8.34 -2.16
C ARG A 72 -8.13 7.33 -1.19
N ASP A 73 -8.36 6.04 -1.42
CA ASP A 73 -7.84 4.97 -0.57
C ASP A 73 -6.32 4.81 -0.76
N ALA A 74 -5.82 4.95 -2.00
CA ALA A 74 -4.40 4.98 -2.30
C ALA A 74 -3.70 6.16 -1.61
N VAL A 75 -4.23 7.38 -1.72
CA VAL A 75 -3.69 8.58 -1.06
C VAL A 75 -3.63 8.41 0.47
N ARG A 76 -4.71 7.92 1.10
CA ARG A 76 -4.73 7.66 2.55
C ARG A 76 -3.71 6.61 2.97
N THR A 77 -3.51 5.59 2.15
CA THR A 77 -2.51 4.54 2.39
C THR A 77 -1.10 5.11 2.33
N LEU A 78 -0.79 5.86 1.27
CA LEU A 78 0.51 6.51 1.10
C LEU A 78 0.79 7.55 2.19
N GLN A 79 -0.21 8.30 2.64
CA GLN A 79 -0.07 9.22 3.76
C GLN A 79 0.30 8.50 5.06
N ALA A 80 -0.33 7.35 5.34
CA ALA A 80 0.02 6.54 6.51
C ALA A 80 1.46 6.01 6.41
N PHE A 81 1.89 5.55 5.24
CA PHE A 81 3.28 5.14 5.03
C PHE A 81 4.28 6.30 5.13
N GLY A 82 3.91 7.50 4.67
CA GLY A 82 4.70 8.72 4.82
C GLY A 82 4.95 9.11 6.28
N GLN A 83 4.11 8.64 7.20
CA GLN A 83 4.25 8.83 8.65
C GLN A 83 4.76 7.58 9.37
N CYS A 84 5.05 6.50 8.64
CA CYS A 84 5.50 5.24 9.22
C CYS A 84 6.89 5.39 9.84
N LYS A 85 7.08 4.82 11.03
CA LYS A 85 8.38 4.82 11.76
C LYS A 85 9.19 3.54 11.56
N ALA A 86 8.70 2.62 10.73
CA ALA A 86 9.38 1.35 10.47
C ALA A 86 10.68 1.54 9.66
N SER A 87 10.67 2.43 8.67
CA SER A 87 11.82 2.75 7.82
C SER A 87 11.69 4.15 7.22
N GLN A 88 12.73 4.98 7.34
CA GLN A 88 12.77 6.31 6.74
C GLN A 88 12.63 6.25 5.20
N GLN A 89 13.21 5.22 4.57
CA GLN A 89 13.12 5.03 3.13
C GLN A 89 11.66 4.82 2.67
N ILE A 90 10.89 4.01 3.41
CA ILE A 90 9.46 3.80 3.15
C ILE A 90 8.72 5.12 3.21
N SER A 91 8.96 5.92 4.24
CA SER A 91 8.29 7.21 4.43
C SER A 91 8.59 8.19 3.29
N LEU A 92 9.86 8.29 2.88
CA LEU A 92 10.29 9.15 1.77
C LEU A 92 9.69 8.70 0.44
N GLN A 93 9.71 7.39 0.16
CA GLN A 93 9.18 6.84 -1.08
C GLN A 93 7.64 7.02 -1.15
N ALA A 94 6.94 6.86 -0.04
CA ALA A 94 5.49 7.11 0.02
C ALA A 94 5.14 8.59 -0.26
N ILE A 95 5.91 9.53 0.26
CA ILE A 95 5.75 10.96 -0.03
C ILE A 95 6.01 11.24 -1.52
N LYS A 96 7.03 10.61 -2.12
CA LYS A 96 7.28 10.72 -3.57
C LYS A 96 6.09 10.23 -4.39
N TYR A 97 5.46 9.12 -4.02
CA TYR A 97 4.24 8.65 -4.68
C TYR A 97 3.07 9.62 -4.50
N LEU A 98 2.89 10.24 -3.33
CA LEU A 98 1.87 11.28 -3.15
C LEU A 98 2.05 12.46 -4.10
N LEU A 99 3.29 12.92 -4.28
CA LEU A 99 3.60 14.00 -5.24
C LEU A 99 3.27 13.60 -6.67
N GLN A 100 3.52 12.35 -7.06
CA GLN A 100 3.14 11.81 -8.37
C GLN A 100 1.62 11.75 -8.53
N GLY A 101 0.89 11.35 -7.48
CA GLY A 101 -0.58 11.35 -7.48
C GLY A 101 -1.16 12.74 -7.64
N ALA A 102 -0.56 13.76 -7.00
CA ALA A 102 -0.96 15.15 -7.21
C ALA A 102 -0.73 15.61 -8.66
N ALA A 103 0.40 15.23 -9.27
CA ALA A 103 0.69 15.54 -10.66
C ALA A 103 -0.24 14.84 -11.66
N HIS A 104 -0.80 13.68 -11.31
CA HIS A 104 -1.78 12.97 -12.14
C HIS A 104 -3.14 13.68 -12.23
N LEU A 105 -3.42 14.63 -11.32
CA LEU A 105 -4.66 15.41 -11.32
C LEU A 105 -4.57 16.71 -12.13
N ALA A 106 -3.39 17.07 -12.63
CA ALA A 106 -3.11 18.28 -13.39
C ALA A 106 -3.22 18.04 -14.90
#